data_AF-A0A7C2J7P1-F1
#
_entry.id   AF-A0A7C2J7P1-F1
#
_cell.length_a   1.000
_cell.length_b   1.000
_cell.length_c   1.000
_cell.angle_alpha   90.00
_cell.angle_beta   90.00
_cell.angle_gamma   90.00
#
_symmetry.space_group_name_H-M   'P 1'
#
loop_
_entity.id
_entity.type
_entity.pdbx_description
1 polymer ?
#
loop_
_entity_poly.entity_id
_entity_poly.type
_entity_poly.pdbx_seq_one_letter_code
_entity_poly.pdbx_strand_id
1 'polypeptide(L)'
;MMIEILLGIIIVLLFVIILLLIKRGKIDLKEVESVLFKVWRESGIDEKVGELAVHAREIKESHKSIEEMLRVPAERGAFGEIALETILSDQLPPDMLGIKEKVLDGKIPDAFVKSTVGIICIDSKFPLDNYRKMIESNDPGEKEVYKKQFLKDVRSHLDKIASDYVCPEKGSAEFAFAYIPSEGVYWFLVSQLLLPNGRSL
;
A
#
# COMPACT_ATOMS: atom_id res chain seq x y z
N MET A 1 4.95 34.24 5.26
CA MET A 1 4.96 35.30 6.29
C MET A 1 4.09 36.51 5.95
N MET A 2 4.43 37.40 4.99
CA MET A 2 3.62 38.61 4.73
C MET A 2 2.18 38.31 4.24
N ILE A 3 2.02 37.29 3.39
CA ILE A 3 0.72 36.87 2.83
C ILE A 3 -0.19 36.25 3.90
N GLU A 4 0.36 35.40 4.78
CA GLU A 4 -0.40 34.76 5.86
C GLU A 4 -0.91 35.78 6.88
N ILE A 5 -0.10 36.79 7.19
CA ILE A 5 -0.50 37.91 8.06
C ILE A 5 -1.64 38.71 7.40
N LEU A 6 -1.53 38.99 6.10
CA LEU A 6 -2.58 39.71 5.35
C LEU A 6 -3.90 38.93 5.33
N LEU A 7 -3.85 37.61 5.07
CA LEU A 7 -5.02 36.72 5.12
C LEU A 7 -5.66 36.69 6.50
N GLY A 8 -4.85 36.60 7.56
CA GLY A 8 -5.33 36.66 8.93
C GLY A 8 -6.08 37.96 9.24
N ILE A 9 -5.55 39.10 8.79
CA ILE A 9 -6.18 40.42 8.99
C ILE A 9 -7.51 40.51 8.23
N ILE A 10 -7.59 39.99 6.99
CA ILE A 10 -8.82 39.97 6.20
C ILE A 10 -9.91 39.14 6.87
N ILE A 11 -9.58 37.94 7.37
CA ILE A 11 -10.52 37.06 8.07
C ILE A 11 -11.05 37.74 9.34
N VAL A 12 -10.17 38.39 10.12
CA VAL A 12 -10.57 39.12 11.32
C VAL A 12 -11.47 40.32 10.98
N LEU A 13 -11.14 41.08 9.94
CA LEU A 13 -11.98 42.20 9.47
C LEU A 13 -13.38 41.72 9.03
N LEU A 14 -13.45 40.63 8.28
CA LEU A 14 -14.72 40.02 7.87
C LEU A 14 -15.54 39.56 9.08
N PHE A 15 -14.89 38.92 10.06
CA PHE A 15 -15.55 38.47 11.28
C PHE A 15 -16.08 39.65 12.11
N VAL A 16 -15.31 40.73 12.24
CA VAL A 16 -15.74 41.97 12.92
C VAL A 16 -16.90 42.64 12.18
N ILE A 17 -16.88 42.68 10.84
CA ILE A 17 -18.00 43.20 10.04
C ILE A 17 -19.26 42.37 10.27
N ILE A 18 -19.16 41.04 10.26
CA ILE A 18 -20.28 40.13 10.54
C ILE A 18 -20.83 40.38 11.94
N LEU A 19 -19.97 40.49 12.96
CA LEU A 19 -20.39 40.80 14.34
C LEU A 19 -21.06 42.16 14.46
N LEU A 20 -20.56 43.19 13.77
CA LEU A 20 -21.16 44.52 13.74
C LEU A 20 -22.53 44.53 13.06
N LEU A 21 -22.72 43.71 12.01
CA LEU A 21 -23.99 43.56 11.31
C LEU A 21 -25.03 42.80 12.17
N ILE A 22 -24.61 41.75 12.89
CA ILE A 22 -25.46 41.04 13.87
C ILE A 22 -25.87 41.97 15.02
N LYS A 23 -24.91 42.73 15.59
CA LYS A 23 -25.17 43.64 16.72
C LYS A 23 -26.09 44.81 16.35
N ARG A 24 -26.13 45.20 15.07
CA ARG A 24 -27.06 46.20 14.54
C ARG A 24 -28.48 45.66 14.31
N GLY A 25 -28.74 44.38 14.57
CA GLY A 25 -30.06 43.74 14.38
C GLY A 25 -30.52 43.70 12.93
N LYS A 26 -29.59 43.91 11.97
CA LYS A 26 -29.89 43.93 10.53
C LYS A 26 -29.88 42.55 9.89
N ILE A 27 -29.36 41.54 10.59
CA ILE A 27 -29.25 40.17 10.10
C ILE A 27 -30.11 39.30 11.01
N ASP A 28 -31.22 38.78 10.48
CA ASP A 28 -32.01 37.73 11.12
C ASP A 28 -31.35 36.38 10.85
N LEU A 29 -31.22 35.54 11.88
CA LEU A 29 -30.73 34.17 11.77
C LEU A 29 -31.52 33.36 10.74
N LYS A 30 -32.82 33.63 10.60
CA LYS A 30 -33.68 32.98 9.60
C LYS A 30 -33.31 33.34 8.17
N GLU A 31 -32.85 34.58 7.95
CA GLU A 31 -32.44 35.05 6.63
C GLU A 31 -31.10 34.40 6.25
N VAL A 32 -30.17 34.29 7.21
CA VAL A 32 -28.91 33.56 7.04
C VAL A 32 -29.15 32.09 6.75
N GLU A 33 -30.04 31.42 7.49
CA GLU A 33 -30.43 30.03 7.19
C GLU A 33 -31.01 29.91 5.78
N SER A 34 -31.89 30.82 5.37
CA SER A 34 -32.52 30.77 4.05
C SER A 34 -31.52 30.95 2.91
N VAL A 35 -30.53 31.84 3.07
CA VAL A 35 -29.47 32.09 2.09
C VAL A 35 -28.52 30.89 2.05
N LEU A 36 -28.14 30.32 3.18
CA LEU A 36 -27.30 29.12 3.23
C LEU A 36 -28.00 27.93 2.56
N PHE A 37 -29.28 27.72 2.86
CA PHE A 37 -30.07 26.64 2.25
C PHE A 37 -30.23 26.83 0.74
N LYS A 38 -30.43 28.08 0.30
CA LYS A 38 -30.56 28.41 -1.11
C LYS A 38 -29.23 28.21 -1.85
N VAL A 39 -28.11 28.67 -1.28
CA VAL A 39 -26.77 28.47 -1.84
C VAL A 39 -26.41 26.99 -1.89
N TRP A 40 -26.70 26.21 -0.84
CA TRP A 40 -26.49 24.77 -0.82
C TRP A 40 -27.20 24.07 -1.99
N ARG A 41 -28.46 24.42 -2.20
CA ARG A 41 -29.33 23.82 -3.21
C ARG A 41 -29.01 24.30 -4.63
N GLU A 42 -28.73 25.59 -4.82
CA GLU A 42 -28.32 26.16 -6.12
C GLU A 42 -26.92 25.70 -6.54
N SER A 43 -26.04 25.39 -5.58
CA SER A 43 -24.69 24.88 -5.87
C SER A 43 -24.67 23.39 -6.26
N GLY A 44 -25.80 22.68 -6.15
CA GLY A 44 -25.88 21.24 -6.42
C GLY A 44 -25.02 20.39 -5.48
N ILE A 45 -24.69 20.91 -4.29
CA ILE A 45 -23.81 20.23 -3.33
C ILE A 45 -24.43 18.92 -2.86
N ASP A 46 -25.75 18.88 -2.69
CA ASP A 46 -26.48 17.67 -2.29
C ASP A 46 -26.25 16.51 -3.28
N GLU A 47 -26.30 16.81 -4.58
CA GLU A 47 -26.09 15.82 -5.65
C GLU A 47 -24.63 15.37 -5.71
N LYS A 48 -23.68 16.30 -5.66
CA LYS A 48 -22.25 15.98 -5.64
C LYS A 48 -21.81 15.21 -4.39
N VAL A 49 -22.39 15.52 -3.23
CA VAL A 49 -22.14 14.80 -1.98
C VAL A 49 -22.76 13.41 -2.04
N GLY A 50 -23.94 13.27 -2.66
CA GLY A 50 -24.56 11.97 -2.93
C GLY A 50 -23.69 11.11 -3.86
N GLU A 51 -23.23 11.67 -4.97
CA GLU A 51 -22.34 11.01 -5.93
C GLU A 51 -21.01 10.62 -5.26
N LEU A 52 -20.41 11.52 -4.48
CA LEU A 52 -19.20 11.26 -3.72
C LEU A 52 -19.41 10.14 -2.68
N ALA A 53 -20.56 10.09 -2.01
CA ALA A 53 -20.88 9.03 -1.06
C ALA A 53 -21.06 7.68 -1.75
N VAL A 54 -21.57 7.66 -2.98
CA VAL A 54 -21.64 6.46 -3.83
C VAL A 54 -20.24 6.02 -4.24
N HIS A 55 -19.43 6.92 -4.81
CA HIS A 55 -18.03 6.64 -5.17
C HIS A 55 -17.22 6.14 -3.98
N ALA A 56 -17.38 6.75 -2.81
CA ALA A 56 -16.70 6.32 -1.58
C ALA A 56 -17.15 4.92 -1.13
N ARG A 57 -18.42 4.57 -1.32
CA ARG A 57 -18.92 3.22 -1.04
C ARG A 57 -18.36 2.21 -2.03
N GLU A 58 -18.34 2.52 -3.32
CA GLU A 58 -17.76 1.67 -4.36
C GLU A 58 -16.26 1.43 -4.10
N ILE A 59 -15.50 2.47 -3.78
CA ILE A 59 -14.08 2.35 -3.38
C ILE A 59 -13.94 1.42 -2.16
N LYS A 60 -14.79 1.57 -1.15
CA LYS A 60 -14.76 0.71 0.04
C LYS A 60 -15.08 -0.75 -0.29
N GLU A 61 -16.03 -1.00 -1.18
CA GLU A 61 -16.40 -2.34 -1.62
C GLU A 61 -15.29 -2.97 -2.47
N SER A 62 -14.71 -2.23 -3.41
CA SER A 62 -13.53 -2.67 -4.18
C SER A 62 -12.34 -2.96 -3.26
N HIS A 63 -12.09 -2.13 -2.26
CA HIS A 63 -11.03 -2.38 -1.26
C HIS A 63 -11.27 -3.67 -0.49
N LYS A 64 -12.52 -3.93 -0.08
CA LYS A 64 -12.88 -5.18 0.60
C LYS A 64 -12.72 -6.39 -0.31
N SER A 65 -13.09 -6.27 -1.58
CA SER A 65 -12.90 -7.33 -2.58
C SER A 65 -11.43 -7.65 -2.81
N ILE A 66 -10.56 -6.63 -2.89
CA ILE A 66 -9.10 -6.83 -2.95
C ILE A 66 -8.60 -7.54 -1.68
N GLU A 67 -9.08 -7.13 -0.50
CA GLU A 67 -8.73 -7.80 0.76
C GLU A 67 -9.15 -9.28 0.76
N GLU A 68 -10.34 -9.59 0.22
CA GLU A 68 -10.85 -10.96 0.08
C GLU A 68 -10.04 -11.77 -0.95
N MET A 69 -9.66 -11.19 -2.09
CA MET A 69 -8.78 -11.85 -3.08
C MET A 69 -7.40 -12.17 -2.48
N LEU A 70 -6.86 -11.28 -1.65
CA LEU A 70 -5.60 -11.51 -0.93
C LEU A 70 -5.72 -12.65 0.12
N ARG A 71 -6.94 -13.06 0.52
CA ARG A 71 -7.14 -14.22 1.41
C ARG A 71 -7.02 -15.55 0.68
N VAL A 72 -7.33 -15.63 -0.61
CA VAL A 72 -7.24 -16.90 -1.34
C VAL A 72 -5.80 -17.11 -1.85
N PRO A 73 -5.10 -18.21 -1.51
CA PRO A 73 -3.70 -18.39 -1.88
C PRO A 73 -3.40 -18.26 -3.37
N ALA A 74 -4.27 -18.79 -4.24
CA ALA A 74 -4.10 -18.74 -5.68
C ALA A 74 -4.30 -17.32 -6.25
N GLU A 75 -5.39 -16.64 -5.86
CA GLU A 75 -5.68 -15.28 -6.31
C GLU A 75 -4.66 -14.28 -5.82
N ARG A 76 -4.19 -14.43 -4.56
CA ARG A 76 -3.08 -13.64 -4.02
C ARG A 76 -1.80 -13.81 -4.80
N GLY A 77 -1.44 -15.05 -5.17
CA GLY A 77 -0.25 -15.32 -5.97
C GLY A 77 -0.34 -14.61 -7.33
N ALA A 78 -1.46 -14.78 -8.03
CA ALA A 78 -1.70 -14.13 -9.31
C ALA A 78 -1.69 -12.59 -9.21
N PHE A 79 -2.31 -12.03 -8.17
CA PHE A 79 -2.31 -10.58 -7.93
C PHE A 79 -0.91 -10.06 -7.63
N GLY A 80 -0.13 -10.77 -6.81
CA GLY A 80 1.25 -10.43 -6.50
C GLY A 80 2.14 -10.41 -7.74
N GLU A 81 1.98 -11.40 -8.61
CA GLU A 81 2.69 -11.49 -9.90
C GLU A 81 2.32 -10.32 -10.83
N ILE A 82 1.02 -10.02 -11.00
CA ILE A 82 0.54 -8.91 -11.84
C ILE A 82 1.03 -7.56 -11.30
N ALA A 83 0.97 -7.36 -9.98
CA ALA A 83 1.46 -6.15 -9.35
C ALA A 83 2.98 -5.98 -9.57
N LEU A 84 3.75 -7.06 -9.40
CA LEU A 84 5.20 -7.05 -9.67
C LEU A 84 5.48 -6.71 -11.14
N GLU A 85 4.82 -7.39 -12.07
CA GLU A 85 4.98 -7.16 -13.52
C GLU A 85 4.68 -5.71 -13.89
N THR A 86 3.60 -5.13 -13.35
CA THR A 86 3.20 -3.75 -13.59
C THR A 86 4.28 -2.78 -13.07
N ILE A 87 4.73 -2.96 -11.82
CA ILE A 87 5.76 -2.10 -11.22
C ILE A 87 7.05 -2.15 -12.03
N LEU A 88 7.50 -3.35 -12.42
CA LEU A 88 8.74 -3.50 -13.17
C LEU A 88 8.63 -2.93 -14.59
N SER A 89 7.51 -3.18 -15.27
CA SER A 89 7.30 -2.71 -16.65
C SER A 89 7.19 -1.18 -16.74
N ASP A 90 6.65 -0.54 -15.70
CA ASP A 90 6.54 0.93 -15.65
C ASP A 90 7.89 1.61 -15.36
N GLN A 91 8.80 0.92 -14.67
CA GLN A 91 10.05 1.51 -14.18
C GLN A 91 11.29 1.11 -15.00
N LEU A 92 11.24 0.00 -15.74
CA LEU A 92 12.41 -0.56 -16.43
C LEU A 92 12.20 -0.65 -17.95
N PRO A 93 13.27 -0.42 -18.74
CA PRO A 93 13.26 -0.69 -20.16
C PRO A 93 12.97 -2.18 -20.50
N PRO A 94 12.20 -2.47 -21.56
CA PRO A 94 11.85 -3.85 -21.93
C PRO A 94 13.03 -4.77 -22.26
N ASP A 95 14.18 -4.23 -22.66
CA ASP A 95 15.39 -5.00 -22.98
C ASP A 95 16.12 -5.53 -21.74
N MET A 96 15.92 -4.85 -20.61
CA MET A 96 16.49 -5.21 -19.31
C MET A 96 15.60 -6.14 -18.50
N LEU A 97 14.29 -6.14 -18.75
CA LEU A 97 13.29 -6.91 -18.01
C LEU A 97 12.92 -8.21 -18.73
N GLY A 98 12.78 -9.30 -17.98
CA GLY A 98 12.12 -10.52 -18.46
C GLY A 98 11.10 -11.02 -17.44
N ILE A 99 9.96 -11.50 -17.91
CA ILE A 99 8.82 -11.93 -17.09
C ILE A 99 8.51 -13.39 -17.38
N LYS A 100 8.55 -14.26 -16.35
CA LYS A 100 8.29 -15.70 -16.46
C LYS A 100 9.07 -16.40 -17.59
N GLU A 101 10.27 -15.91 -17.86
CA GLU A 101 11.17 -16.40 -18.89
C GLU A 101 12.29 -17.28 -18.29
N LYS A 102 12.85 -18.18 -19.10
CA LYS A 102 13.91 -19.08 -18.66
C LYS A 102 15.25 -18.33 -18.53
N VAL A 103 15.91 -18.50 -17.39
CA VAL A 103 17.25 -17.99 -17.08
C VAL A 103 18.07 -19.06 -16.35
N LEU A 104 19.37 -18.83 -16.16
CA LEU A 104 20.25 -19.64 -15.28
C LEU A 104 20.10 -21.16 -15.50
N ASP A 105 20.26 -21.61 -16.75
CA ASP A 105 20.08 -23.00 -17.18
C ASP A 105 18.66 -23.57 -16.98
N GLY A 106 17.62 -22.76 -17.21
CA GLY A 106 16.24 -23.23 -17.33
C GLY A 106 15.37 -23.02 -16.09
N LYS A 107 15.84 -22.26 -15.10
CA LYS A 107 15.02 -21.72 -14.01
C LYS A 107 14.08 -20.64 -14.54
N ILE A 108 12.89 -20.51 -13.95
CA ILE A 108 11.88 -19.54 -14.37
C ILE A 108 11.47 -18.74 -13.13
N PRO A 109 12.12 -17.60 -12.84
CA PRO A 109 11.64 -16.68 -11.82
C PRO A 109 10.37 -15.98 -12.29
N ASP A 110 9.66 -15.33 -11.37
CA ASP A 110 8.49 -14.53 -11.72
C ASP A 110 8.90 -13.33 -12.58
N ALA A 111 10.05 -12.71 -12.26
CA ALA A 111 10.72 -11.73 -13.10
C ALA A 111 12.25 -11.79 -12.95
N PHE A 112 12.99 -11.23 -13.90
CA PHE A 112 14.41 -10.95 -13.74
C PHE A 112 14.79 -9.62 -14.39
N VAL A 113 15.86 -9.01 -13.88
CA VAL A 113 16.44 -7.77 -14.40
C VAL A 113 17.89 -8.01 -14.80
N LYS A 114 18.23 -7.67 -16.05
CA LYS A 114 19.62 -7.66 -16.52
C LYS A 114 20.29 -6.40 -16.02
N SER A 115 21.46 -6.55 -15.39
CA SER A 115 22.26 -5.44 -14.89
C SER A 115 23.74 -5.66 -15.23
N THR A 116 24.57 -4.65 -14.94
CA THR A 116 26.03 -4.76 -15.11
C THR A 116 26.67 -5.76 -14.16
N VAL A 117 26.00 -6.13 -13.06
CA VAL A 117 26.48 -7.10 -12.06
C VAL A 117 25.93 -8.51 -12.28
N GLY A 118 25.15 -8.72 -13.35
CA GLY A 118 24.52 -10.00 -13.68
C GLY A 118 23.00 -9.93 -13.72
N ILE A 119 22.38 -11.10 -13.88
CA ILE A 119 20.92 -11.27 -13.86
C ILE A 119 20.43 -11.29 -12.42
N ILE A 120 19.58 -10.34 -12.05
CA ILE A 120 18.93 -10.25 -10.74
C ILE A 120 17.56 -10.90 -10.86
N CYS A 121 17.36 -12.06 -10.22
CA CYS A 121 16.05 -12.72 -10.21
C CYS A 121 15.15 -12.20 -9.10
N ILE A 122 13.85 -12.18 -9.35
CA ILE A 122 12.81 -11.73 -8.43
C ILE A 122 11.73 -12.80 -8.33
N ASP A 123 11.44 -13.27 -7.12
CA ASP A 123 10.41 -14.27 -6.81
C ASP A 123 9.34 -13.64 -5.91
N SER A 124 8.06 -13.81 -6.26
CA SER A 124 6.90 -13.21 -5.60
C SER A 124 6.10 -14.16 -4.71
N LYS A 125 6.54 -15.42 -4.58
CA LYS A 125 5.79 -16.48 -3.87
C LYS A 125 6.00 -16.42 -2.37
N PHE A 126 5.49 -15.37 -1.74
CA PHE A 126 5.70 -15.13 -0.31
C PHE A 126 4.77 -15.97 0.60
N PRO A 127 5.30 -16.70 1.60
CA PRO A 127 4.48 -17.54 2.49
C PRO A 127 3.75 -16.70 3.55
N LEU A 128 2.42 -16.61 3.47
CA LEU A 128 1.61 -15.71 4.32
C LEU A 128 0.64 -16.41 5.27
N ASP A 129 0.51 -17.73 5.18
CA ASP A 129 -0.56 -18.45 5.87
C ASP A 129 -0.43 -18.34 7.40
N ASN A 130 0.79 -18.46 7.93
CA ASN A 130 1.01 -18.32 9.37
C ASN A 130 0.95 -16.86 9.84
N TYR A 131 1.29 -15.89 8.98
CA TYR A 131 1.06 -14.48 9.29
C TYR A 131 -0.43 -14.19 9.48
N ARG A 132 -1.28 -14.73 8.60
CA ARG A 132 -2.74 -14.56 8.72
C ARG A 132 -3.29 -15.17 10.01
N LYS A 133 -2.91 -16.42 10.31
CA LYS A 133 -3.32 -17.09 11.55
C LYS A 133 -2.89 -16.31 12.80
N MET A 134 -1.71 -15.69 12.77
CA MET A 134 -1.23 -14.82 13.84
C MET A 134 -2.12 -13.57 14.03
N ILE A 135 -2.56 -12.94 12.94
CA ILE A 135 -3.43 -11.75 13.01
C ILE A 135 -4.87 -12.12 13.42
N GLU A 136 -5.38 -13.26 12.95
CA GLU A 136 -6.74 -13.74 13.20
C GLU A 136 -6.93 -14.39 14.59
N SER A 137 -5.86 -14.92 15.20
CA SER A 137 -5.95 -15.51 16.55
C SER A 137 -6.20 -14.44 17.61
N ASN A 138 -6.94 -14.79 18.66
CA ASN A 138 -7.15 -13.95 19.85
C ASN A 138 -6.34 -14.42 21.06
N ASP A 139 -5.73 -15.61 21.00
CA ASP A 139 -4.91 -16.16 22.07
C ASP A 139 -3.44 -15.70 21.92
N PRO A 140 -2.86 -15.02 22.92
CA PRO A 140 -1.45 -14.65 22.91
C PRO A 140 -0.50 -15.85 22.72
N GLY A 141 -0.86 -17.04 23.23
CA GLY A 141 -0.04 -18.25 23.08
C GLY A 141 0.05 -18.71 21.63
N GLU A 142 -1.10 -18.87 20.97
CA GLU A 142 -1.18 -19.19 19.55
C GLU A 142 -0.51 -18.14 18.66
N LYS A 143 -0.67 -16.84 18.96
CA LYS A 143 -0.01 -15.77 18.21
C LYS A 143 1.50 -15.96 18.13
N GLU A 144 2.14 -16.26 19.26
CA GLU A 144 3.59 -16.48 19.30
C GLU A 144 4.02 -17.76 18.56
N VAL A 145 3.18 -18.81 18.55
CA VAL A 145 3.43 -20.02 17.77
C VAL A 145 3.38 -19.71 16.27
N TYR A 146 2.32 -19.07 15.80
CA TYR A 146 2.16 -18.71 14.39
C TYR A 146 3.23 -17.72 13.92
N LYS A 147 3.63 -16.77 14.76
CA LYS A 147 4.75 -15.87 14.52
C LYS A 147 6.05 -16.63 14.24
N LYS A 148 6.42 -17.58 15.12
CA LYS A 148 7.64 -18.38 14.95
C LYS A 148 7.60 -19.22 13.68
N GLN A 149 6.45 -19.82 13.38
CA GLN A 149 6.28 -20.62 12.18
C GLN A 149 6.37 -19.74 10.92
N PHE A 150 5.72 -18.57 10.92
CA PHE A 150 5.82 -17.60 9.83
C PHE A 150 7.27 -17.19 9.55
N LEU A 151 8.03 -16.80 10.58
CA LEU A 151 9.44 -16.42 10.41
C LEU A 151 10.28 -17.59 9.86
N LYS A 152 9.99 -18.82 10.29
CA LYS A 152 10.65 -20.02 9.77
C LYS A 152 10.32 -20.24 8.28
N ASP A 153 9.06 -20.12 7.89
CA ASP A 153 8.61 -20.30 6.50
C ASP A 153 9.26 -19.26 5.58
N VAL A 154 9.30 -18.00 6.01
CA VAL A 154 9.98 -16.92 5.28
C VAL A 154 11.45 -17.24 5.10
N ARG A 155 12.14 -17.66 6.16
CA ARG A 155 13.56 -18.03 6.07
C ARG A 155 13.80 -19.18 5.10
N SER A 156 13.02 -20.26 5.22
CA SER A 156 13.14 -21.39 4.30
C SER A 156 12.85 -21.00 2.84
N HIS A 157 11.96 -20.04 2.61
CA HIS A 157 11.71 -19.51 1.26
C HIS A 157 12.89 -18.68 0.74
N LEU A 158 13.49 -17.83 1.57
CA LEU A 158 14.68 -17.06 1.19
C LEU A 158 15.88 -17.97 0.90
N ASP A 159 16.11 -18.99 1.72
CA ASP A 159 17.16 -20.00 1.49
C ASP A 159 16.95 -20.70 0.13
N LYS A 160 15.69 -20.99 -0.22
CA LYS A 160 15.34 -21.58 -1.51
C LYS A 160 15.62 -20.61 -2.67
N ILE A 161 15.20 -19.35 -2.57
CA ILE A 161 15.48 -18.31 -3.57
C ILE A 161 16.99 -18.17 -3.78
N ALA A 162 17.76 -18.12 -2.69
CA ALA A 162 19.21 -18.03 -2.76
C ALA A 162 19.80 -19.24 -3.49
N SER A 163 19.37 -20.46 -3.14
CA SER A 163 19.82 -21.68 -3.80
C SER A 163 19.40 -21.78 -5.27
N ASP A 164 18.25 -21.23 -5.65
CA ASP A 164 17.70 -21.34 -7.00
C ASP A 164 18.25 -20.28 -7.96
N TYR A 165 18.60 -19.10 -7.45
CA TYR A 165 18.86 -17.92 -8.29
C TYR A 165 20.18 -17.19 -8.02
N VAL A 166 20.88 -17.46 -6.92
CA VAL A 166 22.21 -16.88 -6.63
C VAL A 166 23.27 -17.89 -7.07
N CYS A 167 23.57 -17.87 -8.35
CA CYS A 167 24.57 -18.70 -9.03
C CYS A 167 25.46 -17.82 -9.92
N PRO A 168 26.44 -17.07 -9.37
CA PRO A 168 27.27 -16.14 -10.14
C PRO A 168 28.02 -16.82 -11.30
N GLU A 169 28.39 -18.09 -11.14
CA GLU A 169 29.01 -18.93 -12.18
C GLU A 169 28.11 -19.16 -13.40
N LYS A 170 26.79 -18.93 -13.26
CA LYS A 170 25.79 -18.98 -14.33
C LYS A 170 25.36 -17.60 -14.84
N GLY A 171 25.99 -16.52 -14.37
CA GLY A 171 25.72 -15.15 -14.80
C GLY A 171 24.63 -14.41 -14.02
N SER A 172 24.20 -14.93 -12.87
CA SER A 172 23.35 -14.16 -11.94
C SER A 172 24.18 -13.17 -11.12
N ALA A 173 23.50 -12.19 -10.50
CA ALA A 173 24.09 -11.36 -9.47
C ALA A 173 24.36 -12.18 -8.18
N GLU A 174 25.18 -11.64 -7.28
CA GLU A 174 25.44 -12.25 -5.95
C GLU A 174 24.23 -12.16 -4.98
N PHE A 175 23.07 -11.76 -5.48
CA PHE A 175 21.83 -11.63 -4.72
C PHE A 175 20.61 -11.82 -5.63
N ALA A 176 19.47 -12.13 -5.00
CA ALA A 176 18.16 -12.19 -5.63
C ALA A 176 17.14 -11.51 -4.70
N PHE A 177 16.00 -11.10 -5.24
CA PHE A 177 14.95 -10.44 -4.47
C PHE A 177 13.75 -11.36 -4.23
N ALA A 178 13.23 -11.30 -3.00
CA ALA A 178 11.88 -11.76 -2.69
C ALA A 178 10.95 -10.56 -2.71
N TYR A 179 9.92 -10.59 -3.55
CA TYR A 179 8.88 -9.57 -3.61
C TYR A 179 7.82 -9.84 -2.54
N ILE A 180 7.45 -8.79 -1.79
CA ILE A 180 6.46 -8.83 -0.72
C ILE A 180 5.30 -7.92 -1.11
N PRO A 181 4.13 -8.47 -1.52
CA PRO A 181 3.01 -7.67 -2.03
C PRO A 181 2.22 -6.93 -0.93
N SER A 182 2.63 -7.01 0.33
CA SER A 182 1.92 -6.43 1.47
C SER A 182 2.85 -5.58 2.34
N GLU A 183 2.54 -4.29 2.43
CA GLU A 183 3.29 -3.34 3.25
C GLU A 183 3.27 -3.71 4.74
N GLY A 184 2.12 -4.17 5.26
CA GLY A 184 2.00 -4.60 6.66
C GLY A 184 2.92 -5.79 6.98
N VAL A 185 3.04 -6.73 6.04
CA VAL A 185 3.97 -7.87 6.18
C VAL A 185 5.41 -7.40 6.11
N TYR A 186 5.73 -6.51 5.16
CA TYR A 186 7.06 -5.92 5.03
C TYR A 186 7.50 -5.25 6.34
N TRP A 187 6.68 -4.34 6.89
CA TRP A 187 6.99 -3.67 8.15
C TRP A 187 7.07 -4.62 9.32
N PHE A 188 6.20 -5.63 9.37
CA PHE A 188 6.30 -6.67 10.40
C PHE A 188 7.66 -7.36 10.34
N LEU A 189 8.11 -7.83 9.17
CA LEU A 189 9.40 -8.51 9.02
C LEU A 189 10.58 -7.60 9.39
N VAL A 190 10.57 -6.37 8.89
CA VAL A 190 11.58 -5.36 9.23
C VAL A 190 11.62 -5.14 10.74
N SER A 191 10.46 -5.01 11.40
CA SER A 191 10.39 -4.87 12.86
C SER A 191 11.00 -6.07 13.58
N GLN A 192 10.77 -7.29 13.10
CA GLN A 192 11.35 -8.50 13.72
C GLN A 192 12.87 -8.59 13.51
N LEU A 193 13.37 -8.08 12.39
CA LEU A 193 14.80 -8.07 12.05
C LEU A 193 15.58 -6.95 12.76
N LEU A 194 14.95 -5.82 13.03
CA LEU A 194 15.55 -4.69 13.75
C LEU A 194 15.55 -4.85 15.27
N LEU A 195 14.85 -5.85 15.81
CA LEU A 195 14.95 -6.21 17.22
C LEU A 195 16.31 -6.90 17.48
N PRO A 196 17.02 -6.56 18.58
CA PRO A 196 18.46 -6.80 18.75
C PRO A 196 18.80 -8.25 19.15
N ASN A 197 18.29 -9.24 18.41
CA ASN A 197 18.66 -10.64 18.54
C ASN A 197 19.21 -11.21 17.21
N GLY A 198 20.22 -10.53 16.67
CA GLY A 198 21.51 -11.17 16.38
C GLY A 198 21.58 -12.35 15.41
N ARG A 199 20.71 -12.46 14.40
CA ARG A 199 21.01 -13.18 13.16
C ARG A 199 20.36 -12.44 11.99
N SER A 200 21.20 -11.80 11.17
CA SER A 200 20.81 -11.43 9.81
C SER A 200 20.35 -12.68 9.08
N LEU A 201 19.24 -12.58 8.34
CA LEU A 201 18.86 -13.56 7.34
C LEU A 201 19.96 -13.64 6.28
#